data_AF-A0A835I282-F1
#
_entry.id   AF-A0A835I282-F1
#
_cell.length_a   1.000
_cell.length_b   1.000
_cell.length_c   1.000
_cell.angle_alpha   90.00
_cell.angle_beta   90.00
_cell.angle_gamma   90.00
#
_symmetry.space_group_name_H-M   'P 1'
#
loop_
_entity.id
_entity.type
_entity.pdbx_description
1 polymer ?
#
loop_
_entity_poly.entity_id
_entity_poly.type
_entity_poly.pdbx_seq_one_letter_code
_entity_poly.pdbx_strand_id
1 'polypeptide(L)'
;MLSVLRVHLPSDIPIVGCELTSYVLLQCPDTSITTDDVPESSPIYGFCLRYRWYRIQSDRKVAICSVHPFEQATLQCFGCVKAKIHVAKSYHCSPRCFSDAWQHHRTLHERAANAVNENGTQEEELFDALITRSGASNASPSQFYSKYRAQY
;
A
#
# COMPACT_ATOMS: atom_id res chain seq x y z
N MET A 1 32.00 -17.10 11.67
CA MET A 1 31.33 -15.89 12.17
C MET A 1 29.87 -16.26 12.43
N LEU A 2 29.26 -15.78 13.52
CA LEU A 2 27.82 -15.96 13.73
C LEU A 2 27.07 -15.02 12.78
N SER A 3 26.17 -15.57 11.96
CA SER A 3 25.45 -14.81 10.93
C SER A 3 23.94 -15.00 11.09
N VAL A 4 23.19 -13.92 10.88
CA VAL A 4 21.72 -13.97 10.84
C VAL A 4 21.28 -14.29 9.42
N LEU A 5 20.63 -15.44 9.21
CA LEU A 5 20.15 -15.88 7.90
C LEU A 5 18.73 -15.38 7.59
N ARG A 6 17.86 -15.35 8.61
CA ARG A 6 16.47 -14.96 8.48
C ARG A 6 15.96 -14.32 9.77
N VAL A 7 15.16 -13.27 9.62
CA VAL A 7 14.37 -12.68 10.71
C VAL A 7 12.96 -12.44 10.21
N HIS A 8 11.94 -12.84 10.97
CA HIS A 8 10.57 -12.40 10.74
C HIS A 8 9.77 -12.39 12.03
N LEU A 9 8.66 -11.65 12.02
CA LEU A 9 7.64 -11.75 13.07
C LEU A 9 6.59 -12.78 12.64
N PRO A 10 6.00 -13.54 13.58
CA PRO A 10 4.87 -14.42 13.29
C PRO A 10 3.59 -13.66 12.91
N SER A 11 3.44 -12.41 13.38
CA SER A 11 2.31 -11.53 13.08
C SER A 11 2.80 -10.12 12.76
N ASP A 12 2.28 -9.53 11.69
CA ASP A 12 2.49 -8.13 11.33
C ASP A 12 1.54 -7.18 12.10
N ILE A 13 0.54 -7.74 12.78
CA ILE A 13 -0.44 -6.99 13.56
C ILE A 13 -0.06 -7.10 15.04
N PRO A 14 0.42 -6.02 15.67
CA PRO A 14 0.70 -6.03 17.11
C PRO A 14 -0.62 -6.09 17.89
N ILE A 15 -0.71 -7.03 18.84
CA ILE A 15 -1.86 -7.17 19.74
C ILE A 15 -1.46 -6.65 21.13
N VAL A 16 -2.27 -5.75 21.69
CA VAL A 16 -2.03 -5.20 23.02
C VAL A 16 -2.05 -6.31 24.06
N GLY A 17 -1.00 -6.39 24.88
CA GLY A 17 -0.88 -7.41 25.94
C GLY A 17 -0.34 -8.76 25.45
N CYS A 18 -0.06 -8.92 24.15
CA CYS A 18 0.62 -10.10 23.62
C CYS A 18 2.10 -9.81 23.41
N GLU A 19 2.96 -10.75 23.79
CA GLU A 19 4.39 -10.68 23.52
C GLU A 19 4.67 -10.85 22.02
N LEU A 20 5.59 -10.03 21.49
CA LEU A 20 6.10 -10.19 20.14
C LEU A 20 7.38 -11.04 20.18
N THR A 21 7.27 -12.29 19.72
CA THR A 21 8.42 -13.19 19.61
C THR A 21 8.96 -13.13 18.19
N SER A 22 10.22 -12.70 17.99
CA SER A 22 10.85 -12.77 16.67
C SER A 22 11.34 -14.19 16.38
N TYR A 23 11.11 -14.66 15.16
CA TYR A 23 11.80 -15.84 14.66
C TYR A 23 13.13 -15.43 14.04
N VAL A 24 14.23 -16.00 14.54
CA VAL A 24 15.58 -15.76 14.05
C VAL A 24 16.23 -17.07 13.68
N LEU A 25 16.79 -17.14 12.46
CA LEU A 25 17.59 -18.26 12.02
C LEU A 25 19.06 -17.84 11.98
N LEU A 26 19.89 -18.56 12.72
CA LEU A 26 21.32 -18.28 12.85
C LEU A 26 22.14 -19.35 12.16
N GLN A 27 23.28 -18.92 11.61
CA GLN A 27 24.35 -19.78 11.17
C GLN A 27 25.56 -19.58 12.09
N CYS A 28 25.98 -20.65 12.74
CA CYS A 28 27.14 -20.69 13.60
C CYS A 28 28.45 -20.69 12.78
N PRO A 29 29.60 -20.34 13.39
CA PRO A 29 30.92 -20.45 12.78
C PRO A 29 31.27 -21.84 12.23
N ASP A 30 30.75 -22.90 12.85
CA ASP A 30 30.91 -24.29 12.41
C ASP A 30 29.92 -24.69 11.31
N THR A 31 29.20 -23.72 10.74
CA THR A 31 28.14 -23.86 9.73
C THR A 31 26.84 -24.50 10.19
N SER A 32 26.74 -24.91 11.46
CA SER A 32 25.47 -25.40 12.01
C SER A 32 24.41 -24.29 12.01
N ILE A 33 23.15 -24.71 11.89
CA ILE A 33 22.00 -23.81 11.86
C ILE A 33 21.21 -24.00 13.15
N THR A 34 20.86 -22.91 13.81
CA THR A 34 20.03 -22.92 15.02
C THR A 34 18.97 -21.82 14.98
N THR A 35 17.86 -22.08 15.67
CA THR A 35 16.80 -21.12 15.97
C THR A 35 16.80 -20.71 17.45
N ASP A 36 17.77 -21.20 18.22
CA ASP A 36 17.87 -20.92 19.64
C ASP A 36 18.32 -19.47 19.87
N ASP A 37 17.83 -18.89 20.97
CA ASP A 37 18.31 -17.59 21.43
C ASP A 37 19.75 -17.67 21.91
N VAL A 38 20.49 -16.57 21.69
CA VAL A 38 21.90 -16.44 22.10
C VAL A 38 22.04 -15.23 23.02
N PRO A 39 21.67 -15.34 24.30
CA PRO A 39 21.72 -14.21 25.23
C PRO A 39 23.16 -13.88 25.63
N GLU A 40 23.37 -12.68 26.18
CA GLU A 40 24.68 -12.23 26.69
C GLU A 40 25.22 -13.15 27.81
N SER A 41 24.33 -13.82 28.56
CA SER A 41 24.70 -14.76 29.64
C SER A 41 25.21 -16.11 29.14
N SER A 42 24.91 -16.48 27.90
CA SER A 42 25.33 -17.76 27.31
C SER A 42 25.68 -17.57 25.83
N PRO A 43 26.84 -16.92 25.54
CA PRO A 43 27.25 -16.63 24.18
C PRO A 43 27.67 -17.89 23.42
N ILE A 44 27.38 -17.91 22.12
CA ILE A 44 27.81 -18.98 21.20
C ILE A 44 29.07 -18.52 20.48
N TYR A 45 30.18 -19.25 20.68
CA TYR A 45 31.52 -18.88 20.17
C TYR A 45 31.94 -17.45 20.51
N GLY A 46 31.55 -16.95 21.68
CA GLY A 46 31.83 -15.57 22.11
C GLY A 46 30.94 -14.49 21.48
N PHE A 47 29.97 -14.88 20.65
CA PHE A 47 28.96 -13.98 20.08
C PHE A 47 27.64 -14.07 20.85
N CYS A 48 26.91 -12.96 20.93
CA CYS A 48 25.55 -12.89 21.47
C CYS A 48 24.65 -12.08 20.53
N LEU A 49 23.35 -12.37 20.59
CA LEU A 49 22.34 -11.59 19.90
C LEU A 49 21.89 -10.41 20.77
N ARG A 50 21.73 -9.26 20.11
CA ARG A 50 21.21 -8.04 20.74
C ARG A 50 20.04 -7.55 19.91
N TYR A 51 18.90 -7.37 20.57
CA TYR A 51 17.66 -6.93 19.93
C TYR A 51 17.40 -5.47 20.26
N ARG A 52 16.88 -4.72 19.28
CA ARG A 52 16.35 -3.38 19.51
C ARG A 52 15.05 -3.22 18.76
N TRP A 53 13.99 -2.94 19.51
CA TRP A 53 12.66 -2.70 18.96
C TRP A 53 12.51 -1.22 18.63
N TYR A 54 11.92 -0.96 17.46
CA TYR A 54 11.58 0.38 17.01
C TYR A 54 10.09 0.44 16.75
N ARG A 55 9.48 1.56 17.14
CA ARG A 55 8.12 1.90 16.77
C ARG A 55 8.17 3.10 15.85
N ILE A 56 7.37 3.06 14.79
CA ILE A 56 7.16 4.24 13.93
C ILE A 56 6.49 5.30 14.81
N GLN A 57 7.22 6.38 15.13
CA GLN A 57 6.76 7.44 16.03
C GLN A 57 5.94 8.52 15.32
N SER A 58 5.99 8.59 13.99
CA SER A 58 5.25 9.58 13.25
C SER A 58 4.23 8.94 12.33
N ASP A 59 2.97 9.28 12.56
CA ASP A 59 1.85 9.07 11.64
C ASP A 59 1.94 10.00 10.43
N ARG A 60 3.14 10.51 10.08
CA ARG A 60 3.35 11.08 8.76
C ARG A 60 2.89 10.00 7.81
N LYS A 61 1.70 10.17 7.24
CA LYS A 61 1.06 9.25 6.31
C LYS A 61 1.91 9.29 5.06
N VAL A 62 3.07 8.68 5.14
CA VAL A 62 3.93 8.44 4.02
C VAL A 62 3.15 7.40 3.24
N ALA A 63 2.47 7.88 2.21
CA ALA A 63 1.83 7.00 1.27
C ALA A 63 2.88 6.00 0.78
N ILE A 64 2.59 4.71 0.84
CA ILE A 64 3.49 3.66 0.37
C ILE A 64 3.07 3.27 -1.04
N CYS A 65 4.04 2.95 -1.88
CA CYS A 65 3.75 2.51 -3.23
C CYS A 65 2.95 1.20 -3.22
N SER A 66 1.88 1.16 -4.00
CA SER A 66 1.02 -0.02 -4.15
C SER A 66 1.71 -1.24 -4.80
N VAL A 67 2.84 -1.00 -5.48
CA VAL A 67 3.66 -2.00 -6.18
C VAL A 67 4.93 -2.34 -5.38
N HIS A 68 5.53 -1.35 -4.72
CA HIS A 68 6.79 -1.48 -3.97
C HIS A 68 6.56 -1.14 -2.49
N PRO A 69 6.29 -2.14 -1.63
CA PRO A 69 5.84 -1.92 -0.25
C PRO A 69 6.89 -1.31 0.68
N PHE A 70 8.15 -1.24 0.24
CA PHE A 70 9.25 -0.62 0.98
C PHE A 70 9.58 0.80 0.47
N GLU A 71 8.92 1.26 -0.59
CA GLU A 71 9.18 2.54 -1.22
C GLU A 71 8.09 3.56 -0.87
N GLN A 72 8.52 4.77 -0.52
CA GLN A 72 7.61 5.90 -0.36
C GLN A 72 6.99 6.28 -1.71
N ALA A 73 5.67 6.44 -1.73
CA ALA A 73 4.96 6.97 -2.86
C ALA A 73 5.24 8.47 -3.03
N THR A 74 5.46 8.85 -4.29
CA THR A 74 5.64 10.24 -4.72
C THR A 74 4.51 10.68 -5.64
N LEU A 75 3.69 9.74 -6.12
CA LEU A 75 2.57 9.96 -7.03
C LEU A 75 1.29 9.33 -6.50
N GLN A 76 0.18 10.01 -6.75
CA GLN A 76 -1.17 9.51 -6.52
C GLN A 76 -2.02 9.64 -7.79
N CYS A 77 -2.69 8.57 -8.21
CA CYS A 77 -3.67 8.63 -9.28
C CYS A 77 -4.97 9.29 -8.78
N PHE A 78 -5.25 10.51 -9.22
CA PHE A 78 -6.51 11.20 -8.91
C PHE A 78 -7.75 10.50 -9.49
N GLY A 79 -7.58 9.74 -10.58
CA GLY A 79 -8.64 8.90 -11.11
C GLY A 79 -9.14 7.90 -10.07
N CYS A 80 -8.23 7.18 -9.41
CA CYS A 80 -8.58 6.20 -8.37
C CYS A 80 -9.38 6.85 -7.24
N VAL A 81 -8.98 8.06 -6.82
CA VAL A 81 -9.68 8.82 -5.77
C VAL A 81 -11.12 9.11 -6.18
N LYS A 82 -11.33 9.60 -7.42
CA LYS A 82 -12.66 9.90 -7.95
C LYS A 82 -13.53 8.64 -8.11
N ALA A 83 -12.92 7.54 -8.55
CA ALA A 83 -13.59 6.25 -8.72
C ALA A 83 -13.85 5.51 -7.39
N LYS A 84 -13.54 6.14 -6.23
CA LYS A 84 -13.65 5.54 -4.89
C LYS A 84 -12.92 4.20 -4.75
N ILE A 85 -11.86 3.99 -5.55
CA ILE A 85 -10.95 2.86 -5.40
C ILE A 85 -10.16 3.08 -4.11
N HIS A 86 -9.88 1.99 -3.38
CA HIS A 86 -9.14 2.06 -2.11
C HIS A 86 -7.86 2.90 -2.27
N VAL A 87 -7.71 3.93 -1.44
CA VAL A 87 -6.68 4.97 -1.60
C VAL A 87 -5.26 4.39 -1.66
N ALA A 88 -4.97 3.30 -0.94
CA ALA A 88 -3.66 2.65 -0.99
C ALA A 88 -3.30 2.11 -2.38
N LYS A 89 -4.28 1.77 -3.22
CA LYS A 89 -4.06 1.31 -4.61
C LYS A 89 -3.78 2.45 -5.59
N SER A 90 -3.96 3.70 -5.17
CA SER A 90 -3.73 4.89 -6.01
C SER A 90 -2.27 5.37 -6.01
N TYR A 91 -1.42 4.83 -5.13
CA TYR A 91 -0.10 5.38 -4.86
C TYR A 91 1.04 4.65 -5.59
N HIS A 92 2.00 5.41 -6.13
CA HIS A 92 3.18 4.91 -6.84
C HIS A 92 4.45 5.68 -6.44
N CYS A 93 5.59 4.99 -6.37
CA CYS A 93 6.88 5.60 -5.97
C CYS A 93 7.55 6.41 -7.09
N SER A 94 7.17 6.20 -8.36
CA SER A 94 7.72 6.93 -9.51
C SER A 94 6.80 6.89 -10.73
N PRO A 95 6.96 7.80 -11.71
CA PRO A 95 6.21 7.75 -12.97
C PRO A 95 6.43 6.44 -13.73
N ARG A 96 7.66 5.92 -13.71
CA ARG A 96 7.99 4.62 -14.33
C ARG A 96 7.22 3.48 -13.68
N CYS A 97 7.18 3.41 -12.35
CA CYS A 97 6.38 2.42 -11.63
C CYS A 97 4.89 2.49 -12.00
N PHE A 98 4.33 3.68 -12.16
CA PHE A 98 2.94 3.85 -12.60
C PHE A 98 2.73 3.35 -14.04
N SER A 99 3.60 3.73 -14.97
CA SER A 99 3.54 3.30 -16.37
C SER A 99 3.67 1.79 -16.52
N ASP A 100 4.63 1.18 -15.80
CA ASP A 100 4.84 -0.27 -15.82
C ASP A 100 3.62 -1.03 -15.26
N ALA A 101 2.95 -0.47 -14.24
CA ALA A 101 1.74 -1.04 -13.64
C ALA A 101 0.44 -0.68 -14.37
N TRP A 102 0.48 0.09 -15.46
CA TRP A 102 -0.70 0.73 -16.05
C TRP A 102 -1.78 -0.26 -16.50
N GLN A 103 -1.39 -1.41 -17.08
CA GLN A 103 -2.36 -2.42 -17.52
C GLN A 103 -3.19 -2.93 -16.34
N HIS A 104 -2.54 -3.31 -15.24
CA HIS A 104 -3.23 -3.75 -14.03
C HIS A 104 -4.05 -2.61 -13.41
N HIS A 105 -3.47 -1.41 -13.34
CA HIS A 105 -4.14 -0.23 -12.78
C HIS A 105 -5.45 0.10 -13.53
N ARG A 106 -5.46 -0.04 -14.87
CA ARG A 106 -6.66 0.18 -15.69
C ARG A 106 -7.77 -0.83 -15.38
N THR A 107 -7.45 -2.10 -15.14
CA THR A 107 -8.46 -3.09 -14.78
C THR A 107 -9.16 -2.78 -13.44
N LEU A 108 -8.47 -2.13 -12.49
CA LEU A 108 -9.09 -1.66 -11.25
C LEU A 108 -10.14 -0.57 -11.53
N HIS A 109 -9.83 0.31 -12.47
CA HIS A 109 -10.76 1.34 -12.94
C HIS A 109 -11.99 0.76 -13.64
N GLU A 110 -11.78 -0.20 -14.53
CA GLU A 110 -12.88 -0.88 -15.24
C GLU A 110 -13.81 -1.59 -14.26
N ARG A 111 -13.26 -2.30 -13.27
CA ARG A 111 -14.05 -2.95 -12.21
C ARG A 111 -14.83 -1.96 -11.37
N ALA A 112 -14.21 -0.84 -10.99
CA ALA A 112 -14.88 0.21 -10.22
C ALA A 112 -16.04 0.84 -11.01
N ALA A 113 -15.85 1.09 -12.31
CA ALA A 113 -16.90 1.60 -13.18
C ALA A 113 -18.06 0.61 -13.32
N ASN A 114 -17.78 -0.67 -13.50
CA ASN A 114 -18.82 -1.70 -13.62
C ASN A 114 -19.63 -1.86 -12.32
N ALA A 115 -18.98 -1.78 -11.15
CA ALA A 115 -19.66 -1.84 -9.86
C ALA A 115 -20.62 -0.65 -9.62
N VAL A 116 -20.33 0.51 -10.22
CA VAL A 116 -21.25 1.66 -10.19
C VAL A 116 -22.47 1.41 -11.08
N ASN A 117 -22.27 0.79 -12.25
CA ASN A 117 -23.35 0.51 -13.20
C ASN A 117 -24.32 -0.59 -12.69
N GLU A 118 -23.85 -1.53 -11.89
CA GLU A 118 -24.68 -2.62 -11.32
C GLU A 118 -25.49 -2.16 -10.09
N ASN A 119 -25.04 -1.14 -9.37
CA ASN A 119 -25.69 -0.60 -8.16
C ASN A 119 -26.41 0.73 -8.44
N GLY A 120 -27.27 0.75 -9.47
CA GLY A 120 -28.03 1.92 -9.90
C GLY A 120 -28.58 2.77 -8.75
N THR A 121 -28.10 4.01 -8.73
CA THR A 121 -28.52 5.19 -7.98
C THR A 121 -29.97 5.16 -7.47
N GLN A 122 -30.16 5.07 -6.14
CA GLN A 122 -31.45 5.35 -5.47
C GLN A 122 -31.46 6.71 -4.74
N GLU A 123 -30.45 7.55 -4.91
CA GLU A 123 -30.28 8.75 -4.07
C GLU A 123 -30.21 10.09 -4.86
N GLU A 124 -30.62 10.13 -6.13
CA GLU A 124 -30.61 11.35 -6.96
C GLU A 124 -32.00 11.97 -7.25
N GLU A 125 -33.05 11.69 -6.47
CA GLU A 125 -34.35 12.39 -6.62
C GLU A 125 -34.61 13.49 -5.56
N LEU A 126 -33.73 13.69 -4.58
CA LEU A 126 -34.01 14.59 -3.45
C LEU A 126 -33.35 15.98 -3.52
N PHE A 127 -32.52 16.27 -4.54
CA PHE A 127 -31.81 17.55 -4.64
C PHE A 127 -32.21 18.44 -5.84
N ASP A 128 -33.00 17.91 -6.78
CA ASP A 128 -33.33 18.61 -8.03
C ASP A 128 -34.52 19.58 -7.94
N ALA A 129 -35.23 19.64 -6.80
CA ALA A 129 -36.38 20.53 -6.64
C ALA A 129 -36.04 22.00 -6.33
N LEU A 130 -34.77 22.33 -6.01
CA LEU A 130 -34.42 23.64 -5.44
C LEU A 130 -33.57 24.56 -6.33
N ILE A 131 -33.08 24.09 -7.48
CA ILE A 131 -32.25 24.91 -8.38
C ILE A 131 -32.93 25.02 -9.75
N THR A 132 -33.72 26.09 -9.93
CA THR A 132 -33.71 26.87 -11.18
C THR A 132 -34.34 26.16 -12.39
N ARG A 133 -35.65 26.28 -12.63
CA ARG A 133 -36.24 27.49 -13.26
C ARG A 133 -35.19 28.39 -13.94
N SER A 134 -34.57 27.93 -15.02
CA SER A 134 -34.19 28.71 -16.22
C SER A 134 -33.28 27.91 -17.17
N GLY A 135 -33.77 27.66 -18.39
CA GLY A 135 -32.96 27.72 -19.62
C GLY A 135 -32.07 26.53 -19.99
N ALA A 136 -32.58 25.73 -20.94
CA ALA A 136 -31.94 24.67 -21.71
C ALA A 136 -30.49 24.93 -22.22
N SER A 137 -29.67 23.87 -22.28
CA SER A 137 -29.15 23.32 -23.56
C SER A 137 -28.30 22.04 -23.34
N ASN A 138 -28.56 21.04 -24.19
CA ASN A 138 -27.98 19.69 -24.18
C ASN A 138 -26.51 19.66 -24.64
N ALA A 139 -25.68 18.83 -24.02
CA ALA A 139 -24.47 18.27 -24.65
C ALA A 139 -24.10 16.91 -24.04
N SER A 140 -23.91 15.92 -24.93
CA SER A 140 -23.66 14.49 -24.65
C SER A 140 -22.21 14.22 -24.20
N PRO A 141 -21.92 13.24 -23.32
CA PRO A 141 -20.60 13.04 -22.74
C PRO A 141 -19.75 12.06 -23.57
N SER A 142 -19.07 12.52 -24.62
CA SER A 142 -18.12 11.68 -25.39
C SER A 142 -16.78 12.31 -25.72
N GLN A 143 -16.42 13.45 -25.11
CA GLN A 143 -15.17 14.15 -25.43
C GLN A 143 -14.33 14.48 -24.20
N PHE A 144 -13.69 13.50 -23.54
CA PHE A 144 -12.63 13.84 -22.56
C PHE A 144 -11.50 12.81 -22.44
N TYR A 145 -11.19 12.06 -23.50
CA TYR A 145 -10.07 11.09 -23.51
C TYR A 145 -8.80 11.55 -24.26
N SER A 146 -8.55 12.86 -24.40
CA SER A 146 -7.47 13.36 -25.28
C SER A 146 -6.54 14.44 -24.72
N LYS A 147 -6.38 14.55 -23.40
CA LYS A 147 -5.25 15.27 -22.77
C LYS A 147 -4.85 14.43 -21.56
N TYR A 148 -3.77 13.66 -21.56
CA TYR A 148 -2.39 14.11 -21.41
C TYR A 148 -1.44 13.18 -22.17
N ARG A 149 -1.03 13.60 -23.35
CA ARG A 149 0.16 13.13 -24.06
C ARG A 149 1.03 14.34 -24.28
N ALA A 150 1.93 14.65 -23.34
CA ALA A 150 3.12 15.46 -23.59
C ALA A 150 4.01 15.53 -22.33
N GLN A 151 5.27 15.15 -22.56
CA GLN A 151 6.49 15.59 -21.90
C GLN A 151 6.90 14.94 -20.56
N TYR A 152 8.01 14.20 -20.71
CA TYR A 152 8.91 13.52 -19.77
C TYR A 152 8.51 12.12 -19.31
#